data_AF-A0A8T4NHC2-F1
#
_entry.id   AF-A0A8T4NHC2-F1
#
_cell.length_a   1.000
_cell.length_b   1.000
_cell.length_c   1.000
_cell.angle_alpha   90.00
_cell.angle_beta   90.00
_cell.angle_gamma   90.00
#
_symmetry.space_group_name_H-M   'P 1'
#
loop_
_entity.id
_entity.type
_entity.pdbx_description
1 polymer ?
#
loop_
_entity_poly.entity_id
_entity_poly.type
_entity_poly.pdbx_seq_one_letter_code
_entity_poly.pdbx_strand_id
1 'polypeptide(L)' 'MSGPGEGKKLLGKAKVYLHEKGKSNARITHIDIELEELNEIIKPGESSYVQGKEGGVFIGLKREMIKLAEKLLSPK' A
#
# COMPACT_ATOMS: atom_id res chain seq x y z
N MET A 1 15.53 -6.30 5.64
CA MET A 1 15.95 -5.24 4.68
C MET A 1 14.86 -4.18 4.52
N SER A 2 14.94 -3.10 5.30
CA SER A 2 14.19 -1.85 5.12
C SER A 2 14.96 -0.90 4.17
N GLY A 3 14.30 0.15 3.66
CA GLY A 3 14.96 1.16 2.81
C GLY A 3 15.13 0.80 1.32
N PRO A 4 15.76 1.71 0.53
CA PRO A 4 16.03 1.52 -0.90
C PRO A 4 17.00 0.35 -1.16
N GLY A 5 16.99 -0.18 -2.38
CA GLY A 5 17.81 -1.30 -2.80
C GLY A 5 17.46 -1.76 -4.21
N GLU A 6 18.25 -2.66 -4.77
CA GLU A 6 18.00 -3.22 -6.10
C GLU A 6 16.59 -3.82 -6.20
N GLY A 7 15.90 -3.53 -7.30
CA GLY A 7 14.51 -3.96 -7.53
C GLY A 7 13.42 -3.19 -6.76
N LYS A 8 13.78 -2.19 -5.93
CA LYS A 8 12.80 -1.36 -5.21
C LYS A 8 12.58 -0.02 -5.91
N LYS A 9 11.36 0.23 -6.36
CA LYS A 9 10.93 1.53 -6.89
C LYS A 9 10.22 2.33 -5.79
N LEU A 10 10.70 3.54 -5.55
CA LEU A 10 10.00 4.47 -4.64
C LEU A 10 8.74 4.97 -5.35
N LEU A 11 7.57 4.73 -4.75
CA LEU A 11 6.30 5.24 -5.28
C LEU A 11 6.07 6.71 -4.93
N GLY A 12 6.48 7.15 -3.73
CA GLY A 12 6.29 8.53 -3.30
C GLY A 12 6.34 8.70 -1.78
N LYS A 13 5.83 9.85 -1.31
CA LYS A 13 5.64 10.15 0.11
C LYS A 13 4.15 10.01 0.45
N ALA A 14 3.80 8.95 1.16
CA ALA A 14 2.43 8.70 1.59
C ALA A 14 2.10 9.45 2.89
N LYS A 15 0.83 9.81 3.09
CA LYS A 15 0.30 10.20 4.40
C LYS A 15 -0.21 8.95 5.11
N VAL A 16 0.12 8.81 6.39
CA VAL A 16 -0.25 7.64 7.17
C VAL A 16 -1.03 8.09 8.40
N TYR A 17 -2.24 7.55 8.56
CA TYR A 17 -3.16 7.95 9.62
C TYR A 17 -3.58 6.74 10.44
N LEU A 18 -3.65 6.90 11.77
CA LEU A 18 -4.36 5.98 12.65
C LEU A 18 -5.81 6.47 12.75
N HIS A 19 -6.73 5.75 12.11
CA HIS A 19 -8.14 6.11 12.07
C HIS A 19 -8.86 5.49 13.27
N GLU A 20 -9.26 6.32 14.22
CA GLU A 20 -9.92 5.91 15.46
C GLU A 20 -11.35 5.42 15.23
N LYS A 21 -11.70 4.25 15.80
CA LYS A 21 -13.08 3.72 15.79
C LYS A 21 -14.09 4.75 16.30
N GLY A 22 -15.20 4.93 15.58
CA GLY A 22 -16.30 5.82 15.96
C GLY A 22 -16.07 7.29 15.63
N LYS A 23 -14.90 7.66 15.09
CA LYS A 23 -14.64 8.99 14.50
C LYS A 23 -14.73 8.89 12.98
N SER A 24 -15.17 9.96 12.32
CA SER A 24 -15.18 10.07 10.85
C SER A 24 -15.76 8.83 10.10
N ASN A 25 -16.78 8.20 10.66
CA ASN A 25 -17.43 6.97 10.16
C ASN A 25 -16.58 5.68 10.16
N ALA A 26 -15.44 5.64 10.86
CA ALA A 26 -14.67 4.40 11.03
C ALA A 26 -15.41 3.37 11.89
N ARG A 27 -15.67 2.20 11.30
CA ARG A 27 -16.30 1.07 12.00
C ARG A 27 -15.35 0.36 12.98
N ILE A 28 -14.05 0.37 12.68
CA ILE A 28 -12.98 -0.20 13.48
C ILE A 28 -11.78 0.74 13.51
N THR A 29 -10.88 0.58 14.46
CA THR A 29 -9.59 1.28 14.44
C THR A 29 -8.69 0.63 13.40
N HIS A 30 -8.15 1.41 12.47
CA HIS A 30 -7.31 0.91 11.37
C HIS A 30 -6.27 1.97 10.95
N ILE A 31 -5.36 1.59 10.07
CA ILE A 31 -4.34 2.50 9.53
C ILE A 31 -4.67 2.77 8.06
N ASP A 32 -4.78 4.05 7.71
CA ASP A 32 -4.93 4.50 6.33
C ASP A 32 -3.56 4.92 5.79
N ILE A 33 -3.22 4.45 4.59
CA ILE A 33 -2.02 4.85 3.85
C ILE A 33 -2.49 5.49 2.55
N GLU A 34 -2.38 6.81 2.48
CA GLU A 34 -2.88 7.61 1.36
C GLU A 34 -1.75 8.02 0.42
N LEU A 35 -1.79 7.50 -0.81
CA LEU A 35 -0.91 7.85 -1.92
C LEU A 35 -1.63 7.48 -3.24
N GLU A 36 -1.73 8.41 -4.19
CA GLU A 36 -2.49 8.21 -5.44
C GLU A 36 -1.97 7.02 -6.24
N GLU A 37 -0.66 6.82 -6.29
CA GLU A 37 -0.01 5.72 -7.01
C GLU A 37 -0.35 4.34 -6.43
N LEU A 38 -0.76 4.23 -5.16
CA LEU A 38 -1.22 2.95 -4.61
C LEU A 38 -2.52 2.49 -5.27
N ASN A 39 -3.37 3.43 -5.69
CA ASN A 39 -4.62 3.11 -6.39
C ASN A 39 -4.39 2.57 -7.80
N GLU A 40 -3.17 2.68 -8.35
CA GLU A 40 -2.81 2.00 -9.60
C GLU A 40 -2.59 0.50 -9.41
N ILE A 41 -2.31 0.06 -8.18
CA ILE A 41 -2.01 -1.34 -7.83
C ILE A 41 -3.19 -1.99 -7.11
N ILE A 42 -3.81 -1.28 -6.16
CA ILE A 42 -4.91 -1.77 -5.31
C ILE A 42 -6.11 -0.83 -5.52
N LYS A 43 -7.12 -1.28 -6.27
CA LYS A 43 -8.25 -0.43 -6.63
C LYS A 43 -9.21 -0.26 -5.44
N PRO A 44 -9.98 0.85 -5.38
CA PRO A 44 -10.95 1.07 -4.30
C PRO A 44 -11.91 -0.14 -4.13
N GLY A 45 -12.04 -0.61 -2.89
CA GLY A 45 -12.84 -1.78 -2.54
C GLY A 45 -12.09 -3.12 -2.61
N GLU A 46 -10.87 -3.15 -3.14
CA GLU A 46 -10.03 -4.35 -3.09
C GLU A 46 -9.32 -4.47 -1.74
N SER A 47 -9.16 -5.70 -1.27
CA SER A 47 -8.40 -6.02 -0.07
C SER A 47 -7.13 -6.77 -0.42
N SER A 48 -6.09 -6.62 0.41
CA SER A 48 -4.89 -7.45 0.30
C SER A 48 -4.32 -7.80 1.67
N TYR A 49 -3.26 -8.61 1.68
CA TYR A 49 -2.59 -9.02 2.90
C TYR A 49 -1.63 -7.94 3.39
N VAL A 50 -1.60 -7.70 4.70
CA VAL A 50 -0.66 -6.79 5.36
C VAL A 50 0.09 -7.55 6.43
N GLN A 51 1.42 -7.38 6.49
CA GLN A 51 2.25 -7.95 7.53
C GLN A 51 3.29 -6.94 8.01
N GLY A 52 3.50 -6.93 9.33
CA GLY A 52 4.55 -6.15 9.97
C GLY A 52 5.93 -6.62 9.53
N LYS A 53 6.83 -5.67 9.37
CA LYS A 53 8.25 -5.91 9.11
C LYS A 53 9.09 -4.88 9.84
N GLU A 54 10.39 -5.12 9.92
CA GLU A 54 11.32 -4.12 10.41
C GLU A 54 11.18 -2.82 9.58
N GLY A 55 10.93 -1.71 10.28
CA GLY A 55 10.74 -0.38 9.68
C GLY A 55 9.37 -0.10 9.08
N GLY A 56 8.34 -0.94 9.29
CA GLY A 56 6.97 -0.63 8.89
C GLY A 56 6.11 -1.86 8.59
N VAL A 57 5.37 -1.82 7.48
CA VAL A 57 4.56 -2.93 6.97
C VAL A 57 4.93 -3.22 5.52
N PHE A 58 4.65 -4.44 5.05
CA PHE A 58 4.53 -4.70 3.63
C PHE A 58 3.11 -5.16 3.30
N ILE A 59 2.71 -4.88 2.06
CA ILE A 59 1.44 -5.31 1.50
C ILE A 59 1.75 -6.42 0.49
N GLY A 60 1.29 -7.63 0.75
CA GLY A 60 1.39 -8.73 -0.22
C GLY A 60 0.35 -8.50 -1.31
N LEU A 61 0.71 -8.60 -2.59
CA LEU A 61 -0.20 -8.35 -3.71
C LEU A 61 -0.89 -9.64 -4.18
N LYS A 62 -2.18 -9.54 -4.52
CA LYS A 62 -2.93 -10.63 -5.19
C LYS A 62 -2.55 -10.70 -6.67
N ARG A 63 -2.88 -11.82 -7.33
CA ARG A 63 -2.50 -12.08 -8.73
C ARG A 63 -2.81 -10.93 -9.69
N GLU A 64 -4.00 -10.34 -9.62
CA GLU A 64 -4.37 -9.25 -10.53
C GLU A 64 -3.66 -7.93 -10.18
N MET A 65 -3.41 -7.66 -8.89
CA MET A 65 -2.62 -6.52 -8.43
C MET A 65 -1.15 -6.61 -8.86
N ILE A 66 -0.58 -7.83 -8.88
CA ILE A 66 0.78 -8.08 -9.37
C ILE A 66 0.89 -7.65 -10.84
N LYS A 67 -0.07 -8.04 -11.70
CA LYS A 67 -0.09 -7.62 -13.11
C LYS A 67 -0.14 -6.11 -13.28
N LEU A 68 -0.87 -5.40 -12.40
CA LEU A 68 -0.92 -3.94 -12.41
C LEU A 68 0.42 -3.33 -11.98
N ALA A 69 1.03 -3.86 -10.91
CA ALA A 69 2.35 -3.43 -10.46
C ALA A 69 3.44 -3.66 -11.53
N GLU A 70 3.42 -4.79 -12.23
CA GLU A 70 4.36 -5.10 -13.32
C GLU A 70 4.28 -4.11 -14.48
N LYS A 71 3.08 -3.58 -14.78
CA LYS A 71 2.90 -2.51 -15.77
C LYS A 71 3.54 -1.19 -15.33
N LEU A 72 3.56 -0.90 -14.02
CA LEU A 72 4.22 0.29 -13.46
C LEU A 72 5.75 0.15 -13.38
N LEU A 73 6.24 -1.09 -13.31
CA LEU A 73 7.67 -1.41 -13.33
C LEU A 73 8.24 -1.43 -14.75
N SER A 74 7.43 -1.84 -15.73
CA SER A 74 7.81 -1.80 -17.14
C SER A 74 8.06 -0.35 -17.60
N PRO A 75 9.17 -0.06 -18.31
CA PRO A 75 9.39 1.25 -18.90
C PRO A 75 8.28 1.56 -19.93
N LYS A 76 7.83 2.82 -19.96
CA LYS A 76 7.10 3.36 -21.13
C LYS A 76 8.07 3.56 -22.29
#